data_AF-A0A1I0AAY0-F1
#
_entry.id   AF-A0A1I0AAY0-F1
#
_cell.length_a   1.000
_cell.length_b   1.000
_cell.length_c   1.000
_cell.angle_alpha   90.00
_cell.angle_beta   90.00
_cell.angle_gamma   90.00
#
_symmetry.space_group_name_H-M   'P 1'
#
loop_
_entity.id
_entity.type
_entity.pdbx_description
1 polymer ?
#
loop_
_entity_poly.entity_id
_entity_poly.type
_entity_poly.pdbx_seq_one_letter_code
_entity_poly.pdbx_strand_id
1 'polypeptide(L)' 'MGIFDFTDGDFLMDMGSGMAMDTEGHLMQSMGSGMAMDLETGDLHLTDSSFSSWSNSEDNDNW' A
#
# COMPACT_ATOMS: atom_id res chain seq x y z
N MET A 1 -10.72 2.48 4.72
CA MET A 1 -10.02 1.55 5.63
C MET A 1 -8.58 2.03 5.70
N GLY A 2 -7.96 2.08 6.88
CA GLY A 2 -6.53 2.40 7.02
C GLY A 2 -5.69 1.12 6.97
N ILE A 3 -4.51 1.21 6.38
CA ILE A 3 -3.54 0.11 6.27
C ILE A 3 -2.41 0.40 7.25
N PHE A 4 -1.96 -0.56 8.05
CA PHE A 4 -0.85 -0.32 8.97
C PHE A 4 0.50 -0.54 8.27
N ASP A 5 1.44 0.38 8.42
CA ASP A 5 2.84 0.23 8.02
C ASP A 5 3.66 -0.31 9.20
N PHE A 6 4.25 -1.49 9.05
CA PHE A 6 5.10 -2.11 10.06
C PHE A 6 6.53 -1.55 10.06
N THR A 7 6.97 -0.92 8.98
CA THR A 7 8.28 -0.28 8.87
C THR A 7 8.30 1.01 9.69
N ASP A 8 7.31 1.87 9.49
CA ASP A 8 7.26 3.19 10.14
C ASP A 8 6.37 3.25 11.38
N GLY A 9 5.48 2.26 11.55
CA GLY A 9 4.56 2.19 12.67
C GLY A 9 3.39 3.16 12.57
N ASP A 10 3.03 3.57 11.35
CA ASP A 10 1.98 4.52 11.05
C ASP A 10 0.85 3.91 10.18
N PHE A 11 -0.05 4.73 9.65
CA PHE A 11 -1.14 4.26 8.80
C PHE A 11 -1.12 4.90 7.42
N LEU A 12 -1.25 4.05 6.42
CA LEU A 12 -1.44 4.41 5.04
C LEU A 12 -2.94 4.57 4.74
N MET A 13 -3.25 5.62 4.00
CA MET A 13 -4.57 5.95 3.51
C MET A 13 -4.68 5.59 2.04
N ASP A 14 -5.65 4.75 1.73
CA ASP A 14 -6.00 4.33 0.38
C ASP A 14 -6.57 5.52 -0.44
N MET A 15 -5.81 6.01 -1.41
CA MET A 15 -6.24 6.96 -2.46
C MET A 15 -6.78 6.33 -3.77
N GLY A 16 -6.88 5.00 -3.88
CA GLY A 16 -7.22 4.24 -5.08
C GLY A 16 -6.04 3.90 -6.02
N SER A 17 -6.30 3.02 -6.99
CA SER A 17 -5.37 2.65 -8.06
C SER A 17 -3.99 2.13 -7.59
N GLY A 18 -3.92 1.54 -6.40
CA GLY A 18 -2.67 1.06 -5.82
C GLY A 18 -1.72 2.15 -5.28
N MET A 19 -2.18 3.38 -4.97
CA MET A 19 -1.34 4.51 -4.52
C MET A 19 -1.75 5.15 -3.18
N ALA A 20 -0.90 5.09 -2.15
CA ALA A 20 -1.19 5.51 -0.76
C ALA A 20 -0.51 6.77 -0.39
N MET A 21 -1.08 7.38 0.64
CA MET A 21 -0.43 8.42 1.39
C MET A 21 -0.33 7.96 2.84
N ASP A 22 0.86 8.00 3.41
CA ASP A 22 1.06 7.77 4.84
C ASP A 22 0.50 8.95 5.65
N THR A 23 0.61 8.90 6.98
CA THR A 23 0.12 10.01 7.81
C THR A 23 1.01 11.26 7.77
N GLU A 24 2.21 11.15 7.23
CA GLU A 24 3.20 12.23 7.12
C GLU A 24 3.14 12.97 5.76
N GLY A 25 2.44 12.37 4.78
CA GLY A 25 2.24 12.91 3.44
C GLY A 25 3.11 12.27 2.35
N HIS A 26 3.87 11.22 2.64
CA HIS A 26 4.66 10.51 1.63
C HIS A 26 3.76 9.60 0.79
N LEU A 27 4.07 9.53 -0.50
CA LEU A 27 3.32 8.71 -1.44
C LEU A 27 3.94 7.33 -1.55
N MET A 28 3.12 6.30 -1.36
CA MET A 28 3.54 4.92 -1.50
C MET A 28 2.80 4.23 -2.64
N GLN A 29 3.47 3.33 -3.35
CA GLN A 29 2.85 2.51 -4.38
C GLN A 29 2.76 1.05 -3.92
N SER A 30 1.63 0.42 -4.17
CA SER A 30 1.45 -1.01 -3.98
C SER A 30 2.41 -1.84 -4.81
N MET A 31 3.16 -2.70 -4.14
CA MET A 31 3.87 -3.81 -4.78
C MET A 31 3.07 -5.13 -4.68
N GLY A 32 1.93 -5.11 -3.97
CA GLY A 32 1.12 -6.30 -3.70
C GLY A 32 1.70 -7.14 -2.56
N SER A 33 0.95 -8.15 -2.13
CA SER A 33 1.37 -9.09 -1.06
C SER A 33 1.82 -8.42 0.27
N GLY A 34 1.23 -7.27 0.62
CA GLY A 34 1.59 -6.52 1.84
C GLY A 34 2.92 -5.78 1.74
N MET A 35 3.35 -5.43 0.52
CA MET A 35 4.52 -4.58 0.30
C MET A 35 4.10 -3.29 -0.41
N ALA A 36 4.70 -2.18 0.00
CA ALA A 36 4.57 -0.87 -0.61
C ALA A 36 5.95 -0.28 -0.88
N MET A 37 6.06 0.61 -1.87
CA MET A 37 7.29 1.32 -2.20
C MET A 37 7.09 2.82 -1.99
N ASP A 38 7.96 3.46 -1.23
CA ASP A 38 7.99 4.91 -1.10
C ASP A 38 8.50 5.54 -2.40
N LEU A 39 7.72 6.46 -2.97
CA LEU A 39 8.06 7.14 -4.22
C LEU A 39 8.99 8.35 -4.03
N GLU A 40 9.17 8.81 -2.80
CA GLU A 40 10.11 9.89 -2.45
C GLU A 40 11.52 9.35 -2.23
N THR A 41 11.65 8.25 -1.48
CA THR A 41 12.96 7.64 -1.15
C THR A 41 13.32 6.44 -2.02
N GLY A 42 12.33 5.69 -2.52
CA GLY A 42 12.52 4.40 -3.20
C GLY A 42 12.61 3.20 -2.26
N ASP A 43 12.38 3.37 -0.96
CA ASP A 43 12.45 2.30 0.03
C ASP A 43 11.22 1.38 0.00
N LEU A 44 11.38 0.15 0.49
CA LEU A 44 10.32 -0.86 0.54
C LEU A 44 9.76 -0.97 1.96
N HIS A 45 8.45 -0.77 2.08
CA HIS A 45 7.72 -0.77 3.33
C HIS A 45 6.86 -2.03 3.42
N LEU A 46 6.83 -2.63 4.61
CA LEU A 46 6.03 -3.82 4.87
C LEU A 46 4.72 -3.38 5.52
N THR A 47 3.60 -3.68 4.87
CA THR A 47 2.29 -3.18 5.26
C THR A 47 1.33 -4.32 5.53
N ASP A 48 0.24 -4.03 6.22
CA ASP A 48 -0.76 -5.06 6.52
C ASP A 48 -1.38 -5.67 5.25
N SER A 49 -1.49 -7.00 5.25
CA SER A 49 -1.97 -7.81 4.12
C SER A 49 -3.42 -7.52 3.67
N SER A 50 -4.19 -6.75 4.45
CA SER A 50 -5.44 -6.12 3.98
C SER A 50 -5.25 -5.24 2.73
N PHE A 51 -3.99 -4.97 2.36
CA PHE A 51 -3.52 -4.35 1.12
C PHE A 51 -4.14 -4.87 -0.18
N SER A 52 -4.63 -6.12 -0.19
CA SER A 52 -5.32 -6.69 -1.36
C SER A 52 -6.52 -5.86 -1.82
N SER A 53 -7.12 -5.07 -0.92
CA SER A 53 -8.31 -4.26 -1.22
C SER A 53 -8.01 -3.04 -2.09
N TRP A 54 -6.77 -2.58 -2.15
CA TRP A 54 -6.38 -1.33 -2.80
C TRP A 54 -5.46 -1.57 -4.01
N SER A 55 -4.68 -2.64 -3.93
CA SER A 55 -3.84 -3.14 -5.02
C SER A 55 -4.67 -3.83 -6.10
N ASN A 56 -6.01 -3.73 -6.01
CA ASN A 56 -6.96 -4.43 -6.84
C ASN A 56 -6.94 -3.86 -8.26
N SER A 57 -5.92 -4.25 -9.01
CA SER A 57 -6.14 -4.66 -10.40
C SER A 57 -6.88 -6.00 -10.34
N GLU A 58 -7.96 -6.08 -11.08
CA GLU A 58 -8.96 -7.14 -11.05
C GLU A 58 -8.39 -8.51 -11.46
N ASP A 59 -7.84 -9.30 -10.54
CA ASP A 59 -7.61 -10.73 -10.79
C ASP A 59 -8.86 -11.51 -10.34
N ASN A 60 -9.96 -11.25 -11.04
CA ASN A 60 -11.09 -12.19 -11.13
C ASN A 60 -10.89 -13.10 -12.36
N ASP A 61 -9.69 -13.69 -12.47
CA ASP A 61 -9.41 -14.74 -13.44
C ASP A 61 -10.05 -16.05 -12.95
N ASN A 62 -11.38 -16.10 -13.07
CA ASN A 62 -12.15 -17.32 -12.94
C ASN A 62 -11.94 -18.19 -14.20
N TRP A 63 -10.92 -19.04 -14.19
CA TRP A 63 -10.80 -20.20 -15.10
C TRP A 63 -11.85 -21.26 -14.77
#